data_AF-A0A7S2SUH7-F1
#
_entry.id   AF-A0A7S2SUH7-F1
#
_cell.length_a   1.000
_cell.length_b   1.000
_cell.length_c   1.000
_cell.angle_alpha   90.00
_cell.angle_beta   90.00
_cell.angle_gamma   90.00
#
_symmetry.space_group_name_H-M   'P 1'
#
loop_
_entity.id
_entity.type
_entity.pdbx_description
1 polymer ?
#
loop_
_entity_poly.entity_id
_entity_poly.type
_entity_poly.pdbx_seq_one_letter_code
_entity_poly.pdbx_strand_id
1 'polypeptide(L)'
;GSVDSLDTLRRGKGETPMVTVSECLQACGVPLDTLDSLEKLNLDSQWRVIRKRYLRSAARVHPDKGGNEEDFRKLQDAFEGLSALRDVLAAAQVSLLDRLEQTVSMSAGSAGTRAAADRAEPSSAWAEEEYLIPQPEVLGVPYCVELAKSARSKCFGCSTRDHRVLLAQGALRFGTMDEQTGTYTYWKCSSCWRVPILVHRGLPDPATCQDETQFSKALERLNGVVLSGFTTLPEPEQATVLVKVMNKANWARRNNKPKRPDLRTLYDSEFYHANPYRTLDEEPPAPETLQPPATSSFPEDLREPDPVPSTVPQEELADLGSHSGQGLRWIPPPLPMPSAQTASGSPATTGERTVARTAPRRIMHKKKPSFQLAKAGVNGVQNGCLSQLRFVLTGTFPELGGRATLDQGKDKVEAMLVGLGAKVTKAVSAKTNVLVLGKQPGMGKFSAAHKHGTRMLDLKDLCARIESGTLRQTHQDRQLEVRSFSSGWQGNGLALRLKAGEDVFNLDASKPTPPSAAPRPRKKRRPADPTRRLTVPMVKSMTVKELQPALEARGLDSTFTHGHKSDLVMRLATYVEQHGGQAPQQAEEAQQPEQEQEPEAARKKARGEGGDEQGGAAAVVDLVT
;
A
#
# COMPACT_ATOMS: atom_id res chain seq x y z
N GLY A 1 20.26 -37.54 28.25
CA GLY A 1 19.63 -37.92 29.52
C GLY A 1 18.30 -37.24 29.60
N SER A 2 17.24 -38.03 29.37
CA SER A 2 15.79 -37.78 29.42
C SER A 2 15.24 -36.43 28.93
N VAL A 3 14.58 -36.49 27.77
CA VAL A 3 13.73 -35.43 27.21
C VAL A 3 12.23 -35.78 27.38
N ASP A 4 11.92 -36.79 28.20
CA ASP A 4 10.59 -37.43 28.26
C ASP A 4 9.59 -36.77 29.22
N SER A 5 9.82 -35.50 29.61
CA SER A 5 9.08 -34.87 30.72
C SER A 5 8.28 -33.61 30.34
N LEU A 6 7.76 -33.56 29.11
CA LEU A 6 6.89 -32.46 28.64
C LEU A 6 5.53 -32.90 28.06
N ASP A 7 5.18 -34.19 28.12
CA ASP A 7 3.99 -34.76 27.44
C ASP A 7 2.73 -34.95 28.31
N THR A 8 2.60 -34.22 29.42
CA THR A 8 1.38 -34.24 30.24
C THR A 8 0.68 -32.87 30.27
N LEU A 9 0.13 -32.47 29.12
CA LEU A 9 -1.03 -31.58 29.11
C LEU A 9 -2.27 -32.39 29.51
N ARG A 10 -2.86 -32.02 30.67
CA ARG A 10 -4.20 -32.35 31.17
C ARG A 10 -4.86 -33.63 30.61
N ARG A 11 -4.72 -34.75 31.31
CA ARG A 11 -5.71 -35.86 31.24
C ARG A 11 -6.71 -35.74 32.38
N GLY A 12 -7.77 -34.95 32.16
CA GLY A 12 -8.99 -34.98 32.96
C GLY A 12 -10.00 -35.92 32.30
N LYS A 13 -10.73 -36.71 33.10
CA LYS A 13 -11.65 -37.74 32.59
C LYS A 13 -12.94 -37.08 32.06
N GLY A 14 -12.96 -36.96 30.75
CA GLY A 14 -14.00 -36.39 29.90
C GLY A 14 -13.33 -36.19 28.55
N GLU A 15 -12.87 -37.28 27.94
CA GLU A 15 -11.98 -37.28 26.77
C GLU A 15 -12.69 -36.61 25.60
N THR A 16 -12.47 -35.30 25.44
CA THR A 16 -12.48 -34.70 24.13
C THR A 16 -11.38 -35.39 23.33
N PRO A 17 -11.65 -35.87 22.10
CA PRO A 17 -10.64 -36.53 21.28
C PRO A 17 -9.42 -35.60 21.18
N MET A 18 -8.21 -36.15 21.36
CA MET A 18 -6.99 -35.38 21.18
C MET A 18 -6.97 -34.86 19.75
N VAL A 19 -7.26 -33.57 19.60
CA VAL A 19 -7.28 -32.94 18.29
C VAL A 19 -5.84 -32.91 17.79
N THR A 20 -5.59 -33.63 16.72
CA THR A 20 -4.28 -33.66 16.08
C THR A 20 -3.96 -32.27 15.51
N VAL A 21 -2.67 -31.94 15.36
CA VAL A 21 -2.26 -30.65 14.74
C VAL A 21 -2.87 -30.51 13.34
N SER A 22 -2.99 -31.63 12.62
CA SER A 22 -3.63 -31.70 11.30
C SER A 22 -5.11 -31.29 11.35
N GLU A 23 -5.87 -31.85 12.30
CA GLU A 23 -7.28 -31.49 12.51
C GLU A 23 -7.44 -30.03 12.94
N CYS A 24 -6.57 -29.50 13.80
CA CYS A 24 -6.60 -28.09 14.18
C CYS A 24 -6.35 -27.16 12.97
N LEU A 25 -5.41 -27.52 12.10
CA LEU A 25 -5.10 -26.77 10.88
C LEU A 25 -6.28 -26.81 9.90
N GLN A 26 -6.89 -27.99 9.73
CA GLN A 26 -8.06 -28.16 8.89
C GLN A 26 -9.27 -27.37 9.43
N ALA A 27 -9.51 -27.40 10.74
CA ALA A 27 -10.54 -26.60 11.40
C ALA A 27 -10.32 -25.10 11.17
N CYS A 28 -9.06 -24.63 11.24
CA CYS A 28 -8.69 -23.26 10.90
C CYS A 28 -8.85 -22.90 9.41
N GLY A 29 -9.21 -23.85 8.53
CA GLY A 29 -9.36 -23.65 7.09
C GLY A 29 -8.02 -23.61 6.34
N VAL A 30 -6.99 -24.26 6.88
CA VAL A 30 -5.70 -24.48 6.22
C VAL A 30 -5.75 -25.85 5.54
N PRO A 31 -5.82 -25.93 4.19
CA PRO A 31 -5.84 -27.22 3.49
C PRO A 31 -4.52 -27.96 3.67
N LEU A 32 -4.57 -29.29 3.78
CA LEU A 32 -3.38 -30.12 4.00
C LEU A 32 -2.37 -29.98 2.85
N ASP A 33 -2.84 -29.74 1.64
CA ASP A 33 -2.01 -29.52 0.45
C ASP A 33 -1.17 -28.23 0.55
N THR A 34 -1.54 -27.29 1.45
CA THR A 34 -0.71 -26.11 1.73
C THR A 34 0.41 -26.35 2.74
N LEU A 35 0.49 -27.54 3.35
CA LEU A 35 1.53 -27.89 4.32
C LEU A 35 2.94 -27.87 3.70
N ASP A 36 3.11 -28.43 2.49
CA ASP A 36 4.40 -28.41 1.75
C ASP A 36 4.90 -26.99 1.46
N SER A 37 3.95 -26.05 1.30
CA SER A 37 4.26 -24.64 1.09
C SER A 37 4.58 -23.92 2.41
N LEU A 38 3.97 -24.35 3.51
CA LEU A 38 4.25 -23.83 4.85
C LEU A 38 5.63 -24.28 5.35
N GLU A 39 6.08 -25.47 5.00
CA GLU A 39 7.39 -26.01 5.39
C GLU A 39 8.55 -25.09 5.00
N LYS A 40 8.44 -24.48 3.81
CA LYS A 40 9.46 -23.58 3.26
C LYS A 40 9.49 -22.20 3.95
N LEU A 41 8.54 -21.92 4.82
CA LEU A 41 8.40 -20.65 5.53
C LEU A 41 8.94 -20.75 6.96
N ASN A 42 9.46 -19.64 7.50
CA ASN A 42 9.76 -19.58 8.93
C ASN A 42 8.49 -19.59 9.79
N LEU A 43 8.62 -19.98 11.07
CA LEU A 43 7.49 -20.12 12.01
C LEU A 43 6.58 -18.88 12.05
N ASP A 44 7.13 -17.66 12.04
CA ASP A 44 6.35 -16.42 12.03
C ASP A 44 5.51 -16.24 10.76
N SER A 45 6.04 -16.69 9.62
CA SER A 45 5.35 -16.62 8.33
C SER A 45 4.31 -17.72 8.22
N GLN A 46 4.60 -18.92 8.73
CA GLN A 46 3.62 -20.00 8.87
C GLN A 46 2.44 -19.53 9.72
N TRP A 47 2.72 -18.92 10.89
CA TRP A 47 1.69 -18.42 11.80
C TRP A 47 0.83 -17.32 11.17
N ARG A 48 1.44 -16.42 10.38
CA ARG A 48 0.68 -15.41 9.64
C ARG A 48 -0.32 -16.02 8.66
N VAL A 49 0.03 -17.13 8.01
CA VAL A 49 -0.89 -17.83 7.11
C VAL A 49 -2.03 -18.49 7.89
N ILE A 50 -1.71 -19.20 8.97
CA ILE A 50 -2.68 -19.87 9.86
C ILE A 50 -3.67 -18.84 10.43
N ARG A 51 -3.17 -17.77 11.06
CA ARG A 51 -3.99 -16.70 11.63
C ARG A 51 -4.90 -16.05 10.60
N LYS A 52 -4.40 -15.82 9.37
CA LYS A 52 -5.21 -15.26 8.28
C LYS A 52 -6.33 -16.20 7.84
N ARG A 53 -6.11 -17.51 7.84
CA ARG A 53 -7.14 -18.51 7.53
C ARG A 53 -8.16 -18.60 8.66
N TYR A 54 -7.71 -18.68 9.91
CA TYR A 54 -8.56 -18.62 11.10
C TYR A 54 -9.51 -17.42 11.07
N LEU A 55 -9.01 -16.19 10.87
CA LEU A 55 -9.84 -14.99 10.84
C LEU A 55 -10.91 -15.03 9.73
N ARG A 56 -10.63 -15.68 8.60
CA ARG A 56 -11.62 -15.86 7.51
C ARG A 56 -12.67 -16.90 7.88
N SER A 57 -12.27 -18.01 8.50
CA SER A 57 -13.20 -19.04 8.97
C SER A 57 -14.07 -18.49 10.09
N ALA A 58 -13.48 -17.79 11.05
CA ALA A 58 -14.16 -17.15 12.17
C ALA A 58 -15.23 -16.18 11.67
N ALA A 59 -14.90 -15.33 10.70
CA ALA A 59 -15.88 -14.42 10.11
C ALA A 59 -17.08 -15.09 9.42
N ARG A 60 -17.02 -16.39 9.10
CA ARG A 60 -18.13 -17.16 8.53
C ARG A 60 -18.97 -17.85 9.59
N VAL A 61 -18.34 -18.41 10.62
CA VAL A 61 -19.01 -19.22 11.64
C VAL A 61 -19.37 -18.42 12.90
N HIS A 62 -18.98 -17.14 13.00
CA HIS A 62 -19.27 -16.30 14.16
C HIS A 62 -20.78 -16.15 14.43
N PRO A 63 -21.25 -16.29 15.69
CA PRO A 63 -22.67 -16.19 16.03
C PRO A 63 -23.31 -14.85 15.65
N ASP A 64 -22.63 -13.72 15.89
CA ASP A 64 -23.08 -12.38 15.48
C ASP A 64 -23.35 -12.21 13.97
N LYS A 65 -22.79 -13.10 13.14
CA LYS A 65 -22.96 -13.08 11.68
C LYS A 65 -23.93 -14.16 11.20
N GLY A 66 -24.67 -14.78 12.11
CA GLY A 66 -25.60 -15.89 11.84
C GLY A 66 -24.91 -17.24 11.69
N GLY A 67 -23.65 -17.39 12.14
CA GLY A 67 -22.97 -18.68 12.18
C GLY A 67 -23.34 -19.51 13.41
N ASN A 68 -23.04 -20.81 13.39
CA ASN A 68 -23.28 -21.70 14.52
C ASN A 68 -22.23 -21.48 15.63
N GLU A 69 -22.69 -21.22 16.85
CA GLU A 69 -21.82 -21.02 18.03
C GLU A 69 -20.93 -22.23 18.32
N GLU A 70 -21.43 -23.46 18.12
CA GLU A 70 -20.63 -24.67 18.34
C GLU A 70 -19.47 -24.79 17.35
N ASP A 71 -19.69 -24.41 16.10
CA ASP A 71 -18.65 -24.42 15.08
C ASP A 71 -17.61 -23.32 15.32
N PHE A 72 -18.05 -22.16 15.84
CA PHE A 72 -17.15 -21.10 16.27
C PHE A 72 -16.29 -21.54 17.47
N ARG A 73 -16.86 -22.21 18.47
CA ARG A 73 -16.10 -22.75 19.61
C ARG A 73 -15.07 -23.78 19.16
N LYS A 74 -15.45 -24.75 18.31
CA LYS A 74 -14.50 -25.73 17.74
C LYS A 74 -13.34 -25.06 16.98
N LEU A 75 -13.66 -24.03 16.19
CA LEU A 75 -12.65 -23.26 15.47
C LEU A 75 -11.72 -22.50 16.42
N GLN A 76 -12.27 -21.92 17.50
CA GLN A 76 -11.51 -21.22 18.52
C GLN A 76 -10.58 -22.17 19.29
N ASP A 77 -11.10 -23.30 19.77
CA ASP A 77 -10.34 -24.34 20.47
C ASP A 77 -9.17 -24.84 19.61
N ALA A 78 -9.42 -25.08 18.31
CA ALA A 78 -8.38 -25.48 17.36
C ALA A 78 -7.28 -24.41 17.21
N PHE A 79 -7.66 -23.13 17.15
CA PHE A 79 -6.71 -22.03 17.01
C PHE A 79 -5.89 -21.80 18.29
N GLU A 80 -6.53 -21.90 19.47
CA GLU A 80 -5.86 -21.80 20.77
C GLU A 80 -4.87 -22.96 20.97
N GLY A 81 -5.25 -24.19 20.58
CA GLY A 81 -4.35 -25.34 20.56
C GLY A 81 -3.11 -25.12 19.68
N LEU A 82 -3.29 -24.57 18.48
CA LEU A 82 -2.17 -24.22 17.61
C LEU A 82 -1.32 -23.07 18.17
N SER A 83 -1.92 -22.12 18.87
CA SER A 83 -1.21 -20.98 19.47
C SER A 83 -0.33 -21.44 20.63
N ALA A 84 -0.86 -22.30 21.51
CA ALA A 84 -0.08 -22.92 22.57
C ALA A 84 1.10 -23.73 22.00
N LEU A 85 0.87 -24.48 20.92
CA LEU A 85 1.93 -25.23 20.24
C LEU A 85 3.02 -24.32 19.67
N ARG A 86 2.64 -23.19 19.07
CA ARG A 86 3.57 -22.20 18.52
C ARG A 86 4.54 -21.69 19.58
N ASP A 87 4.07 -21.37 20.78
CA ASP A 87 4.94 -20.83 21.83
C ASP A 87 5.98 -21.85 22.29
N VAL A 88 5.57 -23.13 22.37
CA VAL A 88 6.50 -24.23 22.66
C VAL A 88 7.52 -24.42 21.53
N LEU A 89 7.07 -24.38 20.27
CA LEU A 89 7.93 -24.52 19.10
C LEU A 89 8.92 -23.35 18.96
N ALA A 90 8.47 -22.13 19.24
CA ALA A 90 9.30 -20.93 19.22
C ALA A 90 10.41 -21.01 20.28
N ALA A 91 10.10 -21.53 21.47
CA ALA A 91 11.10 -21.78 22.52
C ALA A 91 12.10 -22.87 22.12
N ALA A 92 11.64 -23.92 21.45
CA ALA A 92 12.46 -25.03 21.00
C ALA A 92 13.24 -24.76 19.69
N GLN A 93 12.91 -23.69 18.95
CA GLN A 93 13.41 -23.41 17.60
C GLN A 93 13.13 -24.54 16.60
N VAL A 94 12.00 -25.23 16.75
CA VAL A 94 11.57 -26.35 15.90
C VAL A 94 10.48 -25.87 14.93
N SER A 95 10.40 -26.44 13.73
CA SER A 95 9.34 -26.08 12.79
C SER A 95 8.00 -26.71 13.19
N LEU A 96 6.88 -26.13 12.75
CA LEU A 96 5.55 -26.67 13.04
C LEU A 96 5.32 -28.05 12.41
N LEU A 97 5.98 -28.32 11.27
CA LEU A 97 5.85 -29.57 10.52
C LEU A 97 6.65 -30.72 11.12
N ASP A 98 7.83 -30.47 11.68
CA ASP A 98 8.61 -31.51 12.37
C ASP A 98 7.79 -32.17 13.50
N ARG A 99 6.88 -31.41 14.10
CA ARG A 99 6.00 -31.89 15.19
C ARG A 99 4.74 -32.58 14.67
N LEU A 100 4.23 -32.20 13.50
CA LEU A 100 3.16 -32.94 12.81
C LEU A 100 3.61 -34.38 12.53
N GLU A 101 4.81 -34.56 11.98
CA GLU A 101 5.37 -35.89 11.70
C GLU A 101 5.57 -36.75 12.96
N GLN A 102 5.97 -36.11 14.07
CA GLN A 102 6.10 -36.78 15.37
C GLN A 102 4.75 -37.24 15.94
N THR A 103 3.68 -36.43 15.81
CA THR A 103 2.35 -36.83 16.28
C THR A 103 1.76 -38.01 15.51
N VAL A 104 2.03 -38.11 14.20
CA VAL A 104 1.60 -39.25 13.37
C VAL A 104 2.35 -40.53 13.74
N SER A 105 3.61 -40.42 14.19
CA SER A 105 4.43 -41.57 14.56
C SER A 105 4.04 -42.19 15.91
N MET A 106 3.43 -41.42 16.82
CA MET A 106 3.07 -41.91 18.17
C MET A 106 1.65 -42.48 18.29
N SER A 107 0.73 -42.17 17.37
CA SER A 107 -0.64 -42.72 17.42
C SER A 107 -0.73 -44.19 17.01
N ALA A 108 0.33 -44.77 16.45
CA ALA A 108 0.35 -46.15 15.95
C ALA A 108 0.71 -47.21 17.01
N GLY A 109 1.08 -46.83 18.25
CA GLY A 109 1.49 -47.83 19.23
C GLY A 109 1.52 -47.35 20.67
N SER A 110 0.37 -47.34 21.35
CA SER A 110 0.32 -47.55 22.82
C SER A 110 -1.12 -47.67 23.31
N ALA A 111 -1.57 -48.90 23.52
CA ALA A 111 -2.76 -49.21 24.30
C ALA A 111 -2.33 -49.84 25.63
N GLY A 112 -2.61 -49.16 26.74
CA GLY A 112 -2.70 -49.80 28.06
C GLY A 112 -1.86 -49.17 29.18
N THR A 113 -2.52 -48.53 30.16
CA THR A 113 -2.74 -49.03 31.54
C THR A 113 -3.22 -47.90 32.45
N ARG A 114 -4.13 -48.24 33.38
CA ARG A 114 -4.84 -47.34 34.31
C ARG A 114 -4.16 -47.32 35.67
N ALA A 115 -4.21 -46.17 36.35
CA ALA A 115 -4.16 -46.08 37.81
C ALA A 115 -5.00 -44.89 38.29
N ALA A 116 -5.68 -45.07 39.42
CA ALA A 116 -6.70 -44.20 39.99
C ALA A 116 -6.12 -43.23 41.03
N ALA A 117 -6.65 -42.00 41.13
CA ALA A 117 -6.81 -41.23 42.37
C ALA A 117 -7.61 -39.93 42.16
N ASP A 118 -8.57 -39.74 43.06
CA ASP A 118 -9.17 -38.56 43.71
C ASP A 118 -9.65 -37.30 42.98
N ARG A 119 -10.87 -36.94 43.41
CA ARG A 119 -11.81 -35.94 42.92
C ARG A 119 -11.47 -34.53 43.43
N ALA A 120 -11.47 -33.56 42.52
CA ALA A 120 -11.79 -32.17 42.84
C ALA A 120 -12.77 -31.67 41.78
N GLU A 121 -13.96 -31.22 42.21
CA GLU A 121 -14.99 -30.66 41.34
C GLU A 121 -14.54 -29.31 40.75
N PRO A 122 -14.73 -29.07 39.44
CA PRO A 122 -14.51 -27.75 38.87
C PRO A 122 -15.67 -26.82 39.23
N SER A 123 -15.30 -25.74 39.92
CA SER A 123 -16.11 -24.58 40.27
C SER A 123 -16.93 -24.06 39.08
N SER A 124 -18.24 -23.96 39.30
CA SER A 124 -19.27 -23.43 38.40
C SER A 124 -19.25 -21.90 38.25
N ALA A 125 -18.07 -21.27 38.28
CA ALA A 125 -17.94 -19.80 38.35
C ALA A 125 -17.95 -19.08 36.98
N TRP A 126 -18.15 -19.78 35.86
CA TRP A 126 -18.06 -19.19 34.51
C TRP A 126 -19.40 -18.76 33.91
N ALA A 127 -20.48 -18.70 34.70
CA ALA A 127 -21.83 -18.50 34.15
C ALA A 127 -22.20 -17.04 33.83
N GLU A 128 -21.41 -16.03 34.19
CA GLU A 128 -21.76 -14.61 33.93
C GLU A 128 -20.56 -13.72 33.53
N GLU A 129 -19.45 -14.30 33.09
CA GLU A 129 -18.33 -13.51 32.56
C GLU A 129 -18.58 -13.22 31.08
N GLU A 130 -19.19 -12.06 30.85
CA GLU A 130 -19.38 -11.36 29.58
C GLU A 130 -18.32 -11.76 28.54
N TYR A 131 -18.79 -12.29 27.40
CA TYR A 131 -18.01 -12.63 26.21
C TYR A 131 -17.16 -11.43 25.73
N LEU A 132 -16.04 -11.15 26.41
CA LEU A 132 -15.00 -10.28 25.91
C LEU A 132 -14.29 -11.07 24.82
N ILE A 133 -14.73 -10.87 23.58
CA ILE A 133 -13.96 -11.15 22.37
C ILE A 133 -12.51 -10.76 22.69
N PRO A 134 -11.51 -11.66 22.56
CA PRO A 134 -10.12 -11.24 22.59
C PRO A 134 -9.98 -10.20 21.48
N GLN A 135 -9.94 -8.92 21.89
CA GLN A 135 -9.79 -7.76 21.01
C GLN A 135 -8.75 -8.15 19.97
N PRO A 136 -9.10 -8.20 18.68
CA PRO A 136 -8.20 -8.75 17.67
C PRO A 136 -6.87 -8.06 17.82
N GLU A 137 -5.85 -8.78 18.28
CA GLU A 137 -4.54 -8.18 18.57
C GLU A 137 -3.95 -7.61 17.29
N VAL A 138 -4.24 -6.32 17.13
CA VAL A 138 -3.60 -5.25 16.36
C VAL A 138 -3.29 -5.58 14.90
N LEU A 139 -4.29 -6.01 14.12
CA LEU A 139 -4.35 -5.48 12.75
C LEU A 139 -4.84 -4.05 12.88
N GLY A 140 -3.89 -3.12 13.03
CA GLY A 140 -4.18 -1.73 13.30
C GLY A 140 -5.18 -1.15 12.30
N VAL A 141 -6.02 -0.26 12.80
CA VAL A 141 -7.09 0.40 12.02
C VAL A 141 -6.50 0.94 10.71
N PRO A 142 -7.05 0.61 9.52
CA PRO A 142 -6.35 0.84 8.26
C PRO A 142 -6.17 2.32 7.90
N TYR A 143 -7.00 3.21 8.44
CA TYR A 143 -6.91 4.65 8.20
C TYR A 143 -6.84 5.43 9.51
N CYS A 144 -6.15 6.57 9.48
CA CYS A 144 -6.09 7.51 10.59
C CYS A 144 -6.36 8.92 10.11
N VAL A 145 -7.10 9.68 10.90
CA VAL A 145 -7.21 11.13 10.78
C VAL A 145 -6.70 11.77 12.06
N GLU A 146 -5.79 12.72 11.93
CA GLU A 146 -5.26 13.48 13.07
C GLU A 146 -4.76 14.86 12.61
N LEU A 147 -4.49 15.74 13.57
CA LEU A 147 -3.78 16.99 13.32
C LEU A 147 -2.28 16.72 13.19
N ALA A 148 -1.62 17.40 12.27
CA ALA A 148 -0.20 17.21 12.03
C ALA A 148 0.64 17.64 13.25
N LYS A 149 1.25 16.68 13.93
CA LYS A 149 2.09 16.94 15.12
C LYS A 149 3.32 17.80 14.85
N SER A 150 3.78 17.85 13.59
CA SER A 150 4.91 18.68 13.16
C SER A 150 4.80 19.04 11.69
N ALA A 151 5.50 20.10 11.27
CA ALA A 151 5.60 20.53 9.88
C ALA A 151 6.49 19.63 8.99
N ARG A 152 6.73 18.38 9.39
CA ARG A 152 7.62 17.43 8.69
C ARG A 152 6.85 16.41 7.83
N SER A 153 5.56 16.22 8.06
CA SER A 153 4.76 15.28 7.27
C SER A 153 4.55 15.82 5.86
N LYS A 154 4.83 14.98 4.86
CA LYS A 154 4.67 15.30 3.45
C LYS A 154 3.32 14.80 2.95
N CYS A 155 2.60 15.65 2.22
CA CYS A 155 1.44 15.20 1.47
C CYS A 155 1.85 14.32 0.29
N PHE A 156 1.27 13.13 0.18
CA PHE A 156 1.49 12.22 -0.95
C PHE A 156 0.54 12.45 -2.14
N GLY A 157 -0.48 13.29 -1.98
CA GLY A 157 -1.47 13.57 -3.03
C GLY A 157 -1.27 14.89 -3.79
N CYS A 158 -0.56 15.86 -3.21
CA CYS A 158 -0.27 17.13 -3.89
C CYS A 158 0.61 16.85 -5.11
N SER A 159 0.06 17.08 -6.30
CA SER A 159 0.60 16.65 -7.60
C SER A 159 1.65 17.59 -8.20
N THR A 160 2.06 18.63 -7.47
CA THR A 160 3.17 19.49 -7.88
C THR A 160 4.45 18.66 -7.84
N ARG A 161 4.84 18.15 -9.02
CA ARG A 161 5.88 17.13 -9.23
C ARG A 161 7.23 17.47 -8.61
N ASP A 162 7.49 18.73 -8.30
CA ASP A 162 8.81 19.16 -7.85
C ASP A 162 8.96 19.25 -6.33
N HIS A 163 7.88 19.39 -5.54
CA HIS A 163 7.97 19.37 -4.08
C HIS A 163 6.70 18.78 -3.45
N ARG A 164 6.86 17.68 -2.67
CA ARG A 164 5.78 17.21 -1.79
C ARG A 164 5.53 18.30 -0.75
N VAL A 165 4.34 18.91 -0.80
CA VAL A 165 3.92 19.95 0.14
C VAL A 165 4.02 19.42 1.56
N LEU A 166 4.78 20.12 2.40
CA LEU A 166 4.82 19.85 3.84
C LEU A 166 3.51 20.32 4.45
N LEU A 167 2.88 19.46 5.23
CA LEU A 167 1.67 19.78 5.98
C LEU A 167 2.08 20.64 7.18
N ALA A 168 1.50 21.82 7.33
CA ALA A 168 1.76 22.68 8.48
C ALA A 168 1.42 21.96 9.80
N GLN A 169 2.11 22.30 10.88
CA GLN A 169 1.77 21.78 12.21
C GLN A 169 0.33 22.22 12.57
N GLY A 170 -0.45 21.30 13.14
CA GLY A 170 -1.87 21.51 13.41
C GLY A 170 -2.79 21.26 12.21
N ALA A 171 -2.28 21.13 10.98
CA ALA A 171 -3.13 20.89 9.82
C ALA A 171 -3.71 19.47 9.82
N LEU A 172 -4.99 19.34 9.45
CA LEU A 172 -5.68 18.07 9.29
C LEU A 172 -5.01 17.18 8.23
N ARG A 173 -4.67 15.94 8.63
CA ARG A 173 -4.00 14.96 7.77
C ARG A 173 -4.61 13.56 7.89
N PHE A 174 -4.53 12.82 6.79
CA PHE A 174 -5.12 11.50 6.64
C PHE A 174 -4.03 10.47 6.28
N GLY A 175 -3.81 9.50 7.15
CA GLY A 175 -2.79 8.46 7.03
C GLY A 175 -3.39 7.10 6.64
N THR A 176 -2.55 6.21 6.11
CA THR A 176 -2.88 4.80 5.85
C THR A 176 -1.92 3.93 6.65
N MET A 177 -2.43 2.90 7.32
CA MET A 177 -1.61 1.99 8.12
C MET A 177 -0.65 1.23 7.20
N ASP A 178 0.64 1.26 7.53
CA ASP A 178 1.63 0.38 6.91
C ASP A 178 1.68 -0.93 7.71
N GLU A 179 1.19 -2.01 7.10
CA GLU A 179 1.13 -3.33 7.70
C GLU A 179 2.51 -3.86 8.15
N GLN A 180 3.61 -3.38 7.55
CA GLN A 180 4.95 -3.85 7.88
C GLN A 180 5.50 -3.18 9.14
N THR A 181 5.25 -1.89 9.30
CA THR A 181 5.79 -1.09 10.41
C THR A 181 4.80 -0.95 11.56
N GLY A 182 3.51 -1.20 11.32
CA GLY A 182 2.43 -0.92 12.28
C GLY A 182 2.24 0.59 12.51
N THR A 183 2.75 1.44 11.60
CA THR A 183 2.66 2.90 11.72
C THR A 183 1.89 3.51 10.56
N TYR A 184 1.20 4.61 10.82
CA TYR A 184 0.51 5.35 9.76
C TYR A 184 1.50 6.11 8.87
N THR A 185 1.43 5.82 7.58
CA THR A 185 2.26 6.44 6.54
C THR A 185 1.37 7.03 5.44
N TYR A 186 1.97 7.48 4.33
CA TYR A 186 1.25 8.04 3.15
C TYR A 186 0.27 9.19 3.46
N TRP A 187 0.65 10.08 4.38
CA TRP A 187 -0.16 11.22 4.79
C TRP A 187 -0.66 12.06 3.60
N LYS A 188 -1.95 12.40 3.62
CA LYS A 188 -2.60 13.31 2.66
C LYS A 188 -3.19 14.50 3.41
N CYS A 189 -3.20 15.68 2.79
CA CYS A 189 -3.96 16.83 3.31
C CYS A 189 -5.44 16.61 3.04
N SER A 190 -6.29 17.40 3.70
CA SER A 190 -7.75 17.39 3.49
C SER A 190 -8.15 17.52 2.01
N SER A 191 -7.53 18.41 1.23
CA SER A 191 -7.89 18.58 -0.18
C SER A 191 -7.58 17.36 -1.06
N CYS A 192 -6.44 16.71 -0.82
CA CYS A 192 -5.96 15.55 -1.59
C CYS A 192 -6.50 14.20 -1.10
N TRP A 193 -7.05 14.14 0.10
CA TRP A 193 -7.67 12.92 0.60
C TRP A 193 -8.94 12.61 -0.20
N ARG A 194 -9.10 11.32 -0.48
CA ARG A 194 -10.30 10.75 -1.08
C ARG A 194 -10.78 9.68 -0.11
N VAL A 195 -12.07 9.73 0.24
CA VAL A 195 -12.67 8.83 1.23
C VAL A 195 -12.52 7.39 0.72
N PRO A 196 -11.76 6.52 1.42
CA PRO A 196 -11.53 5.16 0.96
C PRO A 196 -12.81 4.33 0.94
N ILE A 197 -12.84 3.30 0.09
CA ILE A 197 -14.02 2.42 -0.07
C ILE A 197 -14.47 1.73 1.21
N LEU A 198 -13.54 1.40 2.09
CA LEU A 198 -13.87 0.80 3.38
C LEU A 198 -14.55 1.80 4.31
N VAL A 199 -14.21 3.09 4.22
CA VAL A 199 -14.80 4.15 5.05
C VAL A 199 -16.18 4.51 4.51
N HIS A 200 -16.31 4.85 3.21
CA HIS A 200 -17.60 5.27 2.64
C HIS A 200 -18.64 4.16 2.48
N ARG A 201 -18.29 2.89 2.73
CA ARG A 201 -19.27 1.79 2.83
C ARG A 201 -20.01 1.78 4.17
N GLY A 202 -19.41 2.34 5.22
CA GLY A 202 -20.04 2.45 6.53
C GLY A 202 -20.75 3.79 6.75
N LEU A 203 -20.90 4.60 5.71
CA LEU A 203 -21.48 5.93 5.76
C LEU A 203 -22.83 5.95 5.01
N PRO A 204 -23.79 6.80 5.42
CA PRO A 204 -25.01 7.03 4.64
C PRO A 204 -24.69 7.49 3.21
N ASP A 205 -25.57 7.22 2.23
CA ASP A 205 -25.39 7.79 0.89
C ASP A 205 -25.74 9.29 0.94
N PRO A 206 -24.80 10.19 0.60
CA PRO A 206 -25.07 11.63 0.60
C PRO A 206 -26.11 12.06 -0.44
N ALA A 207 -26.47 11.19 -1.39
CA ALA A 207 -27.59 11.45 -2.29
C ALA A 207 -28.95 11.31 -1.60
N THR A 208 -29.06 10.48 -0.54
CA THR A 208 -30.32 10.18 0.14
C THR A 208 -30.40 10.77 1.54
N CYS A 209 -29.26 11.00 2.20
CA CYS A 209 -29.17 11.56 3.53
C CYS A 209 -28.26 12.81 3.51
N GLN A 210 -28.81 13.96 3.93
CA GLN A 210 -28.07 15.22 4.11
C GLN A 210 -27.90 15.58 5.60
N ASP A 211 -28.33 14.71 6.51
CA ASP A 211 -28.27 14.94 7.95
C ASP A 211 -26.85 14.72 8.48
N GLU A 212 -26.19 15.82 8.87
CA GLU A 212 -24.82 15.82 9.40
C GLU A 212 -24.69 14.91 10.63
N THR A 213 -25.73 14.81 11.45
CA THR A 213 -25.71 14.04 12.70
C THR A 213 -25.60 12.54 12.42
N GLN A 214 -26.22 12.05 11.34
CA GLN A 214 -26.11 10.66 10.92
C GLN A 214 -24.72 10.33 10.40
N PHE A 215 -24.09 11.24 9.66
CA PHE A 215 -22.70 11.08 9.22
C PHE A 215 -21.72 11.10 10.39
N SER A 216 -21.92 11.98 11.38
CA SER A 216 -21.09 12.03 12.59
C SER A 216 -21.16 10.73 13.38
N LYS A 217 -22.39 10.28 13.69
CA LYS A 217 -22.62 9.00 14.39
C LYS A 217 -22.04 7.81 13.61
N ALA A 218 -22.12 7.82 12.28
CA ALA A 218 -21.51 6.77 11.46
C ALA A 218 -19.98 6.79 11.51
N LEU A 219 -19.35 7.98 11.47
CA LEU A 219 -17.90 8.11 11.62
C LEU A 219 -17.41 7.71 13.02
N GLU A 220 -18.18 8.03 14.06
CA GLU A 220 -17.91 7.57 15.43
C GLU A 220 -17.96 6.04 15.53
N ARG A 221 -18.95 5.38 14.91
CA ARG A 221 -19.02 3.90 14.85
C ARG A 221 -17.87 3.29 14.06
N LEU A 222 -17.37 3.97 13.04
CA LEU A 222 -16.19 3.54 12.27
C LEU A 222 -14.87 3.79 13.01
N ASN A 223 -14.88 4.65 14.03
CA ASN A 223 -13.70 5.02 14.80
C ASN A 223 -13.23 3.85 15.67
N GLY A 224 -12.04 3.34 15.39
CA GLY A 224 -11.49 2.13 16.02
C GLY A 224 -11.66 0.85 15.19
N VAL A 225 -12.46 0.89 14.12
CA VAL A 225 -12.69 -0.28 13.23
C VAL A 225 -11.98 -0.10 11.89
N VAL A 226 -12.31 0.98 11.18
CA VAL A 226 -11.79 1.27 9.83
C VAL A 226 -11.05 2.60 9.78
N LEU A 227 -11.52 3.59 10.55
CA LEU A 227 -10.89 4.89 10.70
C LEU A 227 -10.49 5.06 12.16
N SER A 228 -9.39 5.76 12.46
CA SER A 228 -8.99 6.09 13.82
C SER A 228 -8.74 7.58 13.95
N GLY A 229 -8.92 8.10 15.16
CA GLY A 229 -8.61 9.49 15.51
C GLY A 229 -9.72 10.50 15.25
N PHE A 230 -10.86 10.10 14.67
CA PHE A 230 -11.98 11.03 14.41
C PHE A 230 -12.52 11.64 15.70
N THR A 231 -12.80 10.80 16.71
CA THR A 231 -13.31 11.25 18.02
C THR A 231 -12.29 12.05 18.84
N THR A 232 -11.01 11.99 18.47
CA THR A 232 -9.94 12.75 19.15
C THR A 232 -9.70 14.12 18.53
N LEU A 233 -10.31 14.41 17.38
CA LEU A 233 -10.20 15.72 16.73
C LEU A 233 -11.03 16.75 17.50
N PRO A 234 -10.60 18.03 17.54
CA PRO A 234 -11.48 19.13 17.94
C PRO A 234 -12.72 19.20 17.05
N GLU A 235 -13.85 19.59 17.61
CA GLU A 235 -15.13 19.77 16.91
C GLU A 235 -15.04 20.54 15.56
N PRO A 236 -14.31 21.67 15.43
CA PRO A 236 -14.18 22.35 14.13
C PRO A 236 -13.47 21.51 13.06
N GLU A 237 -12.56 20.64 13.48
CA GLU A 237 -11.83 19.74 12.58
C GLU A 237 -12.68 18.50 12.23
N GLN A 238 -13.52 18.04 13.17
CA GLN A 238 -14.55 17.03 12.89
C GLN A 238 -15.54 17.53 11.84
N ALA A 239 -16.03 18.76 11.96
CA ALA A 239 -16.89 19.40 10.96
C ALA A 239 -16.22 19.46 9.57
N THR A 240 -14.92 19.76 9.52
CA THR A 240 -14.14 19.76 8.27
C THR A 240 -14.08 18.35 7.64
N VAL A 241 -13.94 17.30 8.45
CA VAL A 241 -14.01 15.90 7.97
C VAL A 241 -15.41 15.56 7.47
N LEU A 242 -16.46 15.98 8.19
CA LEU A 242 -17.87 15.73 7.82
C LEU A 242 -18.21 16.32 6.46
N VAL A 243 -17.94 17.60 6.25
CA VAL A 243 -18.15 18.28 4.95
C VAL A 243 -17.41 17.54 3.82
N LYS A 244 -16.20 17.05 4.09
CA LYS A 244 -15.41 16.28 3.11
C LYS A 244 -16.09 14.96 2.76
N VAL A 245 -16.61 14.26 3.77
CA VAL A 245 -17.20 12.92 3.66
C VAL A 245 -18.60 12.96 3.05
N MET A 246 -19.41 13.97 3.36
CA MET A 246 -20.74 14.17 2.77
C MET A 246 -20.68 14.51 1.28
N ASN A 247 -19.56 15.04 0.79
CA ASN A 247 -19.41 15.29 -0.64
C ASN A 247 -18.96 14.03 -1.40
N LYS A 248 -19.89 13.39 -2.13
CA LYS A 248 -19.66 12.18 -2.95
C LYS A 248 -18.52 12.32 -3.96
N ALA A 249 -18.18 13.52 -4.42
CA ALA A 249 -17.05 13.74 -5.34
C ALA A 249 -15.68 13.49 -4.68
N ASN A 250 -15.62 13.54 -3.34
CA ASN A 250 -14.43 13.18 -2.58
C ASN A 250 -14.30 11.67 -2.37
N TRP A 251 -15.28 10.86 -2.74
CA TRP A 251 -15.20 9.40 -2.55
C TRP A 251 -14.23 8.78 -3.56
N ALA A 252 -13.41 7.84 -3.10
CA ALA A 252 -12.54 7.10 -3.97
C ALA A 252 -13.40 6.27 -4.94
N ARG A 253 -13.23 6.51 -6.25
CA ARG A 253 -13.93 5.71 -7.27
C ARG A 253 -13.55 4.25 -7.10
N ARG A 254 -14.53 3.35 -7.19
CA ARG A 254 -14.27 1.92 -7.34
C ARG A 254 -13.44 1.77 -8.61
N ASN A 255 -12.17 1.42 -8.46
CA ASN A 255 -11.35 1.06 -9.62
C ASN A 255 -11.92 -0.27 -10.14
N ASN A 256 -12.96 -0.18 -10.98
CA ASN A 256 -13.51 -1.29 -11.76
C ASN A 256 -12.57 -1.71 -12.88
N LYS A 257 -11.35 -1.16 -12.94
CA LYS A 257 -10.30 -1.78 -13.73
C LYS A 257 -10.21 -3.21 -13.22
N PRO A 258 -10.52 -4.23 -14.04
CA PRO A 258 -10.27 -5.60 -13.63
C PRO A 258 -8.84 -5.59 -13.15
N LYS A 259 -8.62 -5.94 -11.88
CA LYS A 259 -7.25 -6.14 -11.41
C LYS A 259 -6.69 -7.09 -12.46
N ARG A 260 -5.66 -6.65 -13.21
CA ARG A 260 -4.90 -7.60 -14.01
C ARG A 260 -4.67 -8.77 -13.07
N PRO A 261 -5.11 -9.99 -13.43
CA PRO A 261 -5.02 -11.10 -12.53
C PRO A 261 -3.63 -11.05 -11.95
N ASP A 262 -3.55 -10.92 -10.62
CA ASP A 262 -2.27 -11.10 -9.98
C ASP A 262 -1.80 -12.48 -10.48
N LEU A 263 -0.55 -12.66 -10.90
CA LEU A 263 -0.09 -14.00 -11.31
C LEU A 263 -0.31 -15.03 -10.19
N ARG A 264 -0.51 -14.53 -8.97
CA ARG A 264 -1.00 -15.25 -7.79
C ARG A 264 -2.46 -15.72 -7.85
N THR A 265 -3.36 -15.01 -8.53
CA THR A 265 -4.77 -15.42 -8.75
C THR A 265 -4.95 -16.27 -10.01
N LEU A 266 -4.05 -16.17 -11.00
CA LEU A 266 -4.07 -17.08 -12.16
C LEU A 266 -3.68 -18.51 -11.78
N TYR A 267 -2.80 -18.65 -10.78
CA TYR A 267 -2.45 -19.96 -10.24
C TYR A 267 -3.58 -20.62 -9.44
N ASP A 268 -4.46 -19.81 -8.82
CA ASP A 268 -5.64 -20.30 -8.09
C ASP A 268 -6.84 -20.57 -9.03
N SER A 269 -6.93 -19.96 -10.23
CA SER A 269 -8.11 -20.09 -11.09
C SER A 269 -8.09 -21.30 -12.04
N GLU A 270 -6.92 -21.84 -12.38
CA GLU A 270 -6.82 -23.04 -13.23
C GLU A 270 -7.18 -24.34 -12.47
N PHE A 271 -7.27 -24.31 -11.14
CA PHE A 271 -7.58 -25.49 -10.33
C PHE A 271 -9.07 -25.66 -9.99
N TYR A 272 -9.93 -24.67 -10.28
CA TYR A 272 -11.36 -24.72 -9.92
C TYR A 272 -12.29 -25.35 -10.98
N HIS A 273 -11.76 -25.83 -12.11
CA HIS A 273 -12.58 -26.41 -13.19
C HIS A 273 -12.51 -27.94 -13.37
N ALA A 274 -11.87 -28.68 -12.45
CA ALA A 274 -11.90 -30.14 -12.46
C ALA A 274 -12.48 -30.69 -11.15
N ASN A 275 -13.81 -30.78 -11.06
CA ASN A 275 -14.46 -31.68 -10.11
C ASN A 275 -15.33 -32.67 -10.92
N PRO A 276 -14.86 -33.90 -11.17
CA PRO A 276 -15.57 -34.88 -12.00
C PRO A 276 -16.62 -35.71 -11.24
N TYR A 277 -16.99 -35.35 -10.01
CA TYR A 277 -18.07 -36.06 -9.29
C TYR A 277 -19.35 -35.21 -9.24
N ARG A 278 -20.12 -35.26 -10.33
CA ARG A 278 -21.53 -34.88 -10.31
C ARG A 278 -22.36 -35.71 -11.31
N THR A 279 -22.69 -36.92 -10.89
CA THR A 279 -23.88 -37.71 -11.24
C THR A 279 -24.03 -38.70 -10.08
N LEU A 280 -25.14 -38.78 -9.36
CA LEU A 280 -26.42 -39.32 -9.82
C LEU A 280 -27.59 -38.68 -9.04
N ASP A 281 -28.65 -38.40 -9.79
CA ASP A 281 -30.07 -38.57 -9.47
C ASP A 281 -30.58 -38.23 -8.06
N GLU A 282 -31.29 -37.09 -7.97
CA GLU A 282 -32.63 -37.04 -7.38
C GLU A 282 -33.32 -35.76 -7.86
N GLU A 283 -34.38 -35.95 -8.64
CA GLU A 283 -35.22 -34.92 -9.25
C GLU A 283 -36.25 -34.43 -8.20
N PRO A 284 -36.20 -33.17 -7.73
CA PRO A 284 -37.21 -32.68 -6.80
C PRO A 284 -38.53 -32.42 -7.55
N PRO A 285 -39.69 -32.85 -6.99
CA PRO A 285 -40.98 -32.67 -7.65
C PRO A 285 -41.37 -31.19 -7.76
N ALA A 286 -42.07 -30.89 -8.85
CA ALA A 286 -42.53 -29.56 -9.24
C ALA A 286 -43.30 -28.83 -8.14
N PRO A 287 -43.11 -27.51 -7.96
CA PRO A 287 -43.94 -26.74 -7.05
C PRO A 287 -45.38 -26.64 -7.59
N GLU A 288 -46.27 -27.20 -6.79
CA GLU A 288 -47.71 -27.17 -6.90
C GLU A 288 -48.23 -25.72 -6.96
N THR A 289 -49.09 -25.47 -7.93
CA THR A 289 -49.66 -24.16 -8.25
C THR A 289 -50.71 -23.81 -7.20
N LEU A 290 -50.34 -23.00 -6.20
CA LEU A 290 -51.29 -22.45 -5.24
C LEU A 290 -51.92 -21.16 -5.79
N GLN A 291 -53.25 -21.22 -5.91
CA GLN A 291 -54.15 -20.11 -6.25
C GLN A 291 -54.06 -18.98 -5.22
N PRO A 292 -54.27 -17.70 -5.62
CA PRO A 292 -54.38 -16.60 -4.67
C PRO A 292 -55.71 -16.66 -3.89
N PRO A 293 -55.71 -16.53 -2.56
CA PRO A 293 -56.95 -16.38 -1.81
C PRO A 293 -57.58 -15.00 -2.01
N ALA A 294 -58.90 -15.02 -1.92
CA ALA A 294 -59.84 -13.97 -2.21
C ALA A 294 -59.62 -12.67 -1.40
N THR A 295 -59.96 -11.59 -2.10
CA THR A 295 -60.48 -10.31 -1.62
C THR A 295 -61.22 -10.42 -0.29
N SER A 296 -60.65 -9.79 0.75
CA SER A 296 -61.32 -9.52 2.02
C SER A 296 -61.34 -8.01 2.25
N SER A 297 -62.55 -7.49 2.34
CA SER A 297 -62.96 -6.13 2.65
C SER A 297 -62.43 -5.65 4.00
N PHE A 298 -61.76 -4.50 4.03
CA PHE A 298 -61.59 -3.69 5.24
C PHE A 298 -62.51 -2.46 5.16
N PRO A 299 -63.24 -2.13 6.25
CA PRO A 299 -64.15 -1.00 6.28
C PRO A 299 -63.42 0.32 6.53
N GLU A 300 -63.94 1.35 5.88
CA GLU A 300 -63.80 2.77 6.21
C GLU A 300 -64.08 3.04 7.69
N ASP A 301 -63.15 3.74 8.34
CA ASP A 301 -63.38 4.95 9.14
C ASP A 301 -62.16 5.15 10.05
N LEU A 302 -61.50 6.31 9.96
CA LEU A 302 -60.94 7.06 11.10
C LEU A 302 -60.22 8.33 10.61
N ARG A 303 -61.03 9.39 10.56
CA ARG A 303 -60.78 10.83 10.74
C ARG A 303 -59.34 11.32 10.90
N GLU A 304 -58.97 12.22 10.00
CA GLU A 304 -57.95 13.27 10.18
C GLU A 304 -58.36 14.26 11.31
N PRO A 305 -57.41 14.79 12.09
CA PRO A 305 -57.62 16.03 12.82
C PRO A 305 -56.97 17.23 12.11
N ASP A 306 -57.81 18.25 11.90
CA ASP A 306 -57.49 19.59 11.40
C ASP A 306 -56.50 20.38 12.29
N PRO A 307 -55.80 21.38 11.72
CA PRO A 307 -54.74 22.14 12.37
C PRO A 307 -55.25 23.23 13.34
N VAL A 308 -54.60 23.32 14.51
CA VAL A 308 -54.84 24.38 15.51
C VAL A 308 -53.98 25.62 15.18
N PRO A 309 -54.54 26.85 15.19
CA PRO A 309 -53.79 28.09 15.05
C PRO A 309 -53.44 28.68 16.42
N SER A 310 -52.22 29.22 16.59
CA SER A 310 -51.97 30.25 17.62
C SER A 310 -50.72 31.08 17.34
N THR A 311 -50.99 32.28 16.83
CA THR A 311 -50.68 33.59 17.44
C THR A 311 -49.29 33.83 18.08
N VAL A 312 -48.61 34.79 17.46
CA VAL A 312 -47.43 35.57 17.90
C VAL A 312 -47.74 36.40 19.17
N PRO A 313 -46.74 36.74 19.99
CA PRO A 313 -46.47 38.18 20.19
C PRO A 313 -45.02 38.59 19.95
N GLN A 314 -44.91 39.78 19.36
CA GLN A 314 -43.75 40.63 19.12
C GLN A 314 -43.57 41.56 20.33
N GLU A 315 -42.33 41.81 20.77
CA GLU A 315 -41.81 43.06 21.38
C GLU A 315 -40.26 42.90 21.44
N GLU A 316 -39.44 43.67 20.70
CA GLU A 316 -38.95 45.05 20.95
C GLU A 316 -38.07 45.13 22.23
N LEU A 317 -36.74 45.31 22.20
CA LEU A 317 -35.93 46.53 21.99
C LEU A 317 -34.44 46.08 22.02
N ALA A 318 -33.58 46.40 21.06
CA ALA A 318 -32.79 47.62 20.90
C ALA A 318 -31.31 47.52 21.38
N ASP A 319 -30.44 47.87 20.44
CA ASP A 319 -29.26 48.73 20.57
C ASP A 319 -27.91 48.22 21.15
N LEU A 320 -26.86 48.92 20.69
CA LEU A 320 -25.42 48.80 20.93
C LEU A 320 -24.69 47.85 19.96
N GLY A 321 -23.77 48.28 19.12
CA GLY A 321 -22.98 49.51 19.13
C GLY A 321 -21.59 49.17 18.59
N SER A 322 -21.27 49.75 17.44
CA SER A 322 -19.98 49.65 16.76
C SER A 322 -18.87 50.27 17.60
N HIS A 323 -17.79 49.53 17.90
CA HIS A 323 -16.50 50.12 18.24
C HIS A 323 -15.32 49.28 17.74
N SER A 324 -14.64 49.87 16.75
CA SER A 324 -13.24 49.65 16.40
C SER A 324 -12.31 49.93 17.59
N GLY A 325 -11.25 49.12 17.79
CA GLY A 325 -10.16 49.51 18.68
C GLY A 325 -9.21 48.42 19.13
N GLN A 326 -8.09 48.30 18.42
CA GLN A 326 -6.72 48.07 18.93
C GLN A 326 -6.47 47.08 20.09
N GLY A 327 -5.89 45.94 19.72
CA GLY A 327 -4.57 45.48 20.20
C GLY A 327 -4.31 45.33 21.70
N LEU A 328 -4.30 44.09 22.18
CA LEU A 328 -3.41 43.66 23.27
C LEU A 328 -2.93 42.21 23.03
N ARG A 329 -1.62 42.04 22.87
CA ARG A 329 -0.93 40.75 22.90
C ARG A 329 -0.97 40.22 24.33
N TRP A 330 -1.65 39.10 24.55
CA TRP A 330 -1.54 38.33 25.78
C TRP A 330 -0.28 37.46 25.74
N ILE A 331 0.67 37.75 26.62
CA ILE A 331 1.84 36.91 26.91
C ILE A 331 1.62 36.34 28.31
N PRO A 332 1.44 35.01 28.48
CA PRO A 332 1.34 34.42 29.81
C PRO A 332 2.71 34.43 30.52
N PRO A 333 2.77 34.72 31.83
CA PRO A 333 4.00 34.68 32.60
C PRO A 333 4.49 33.24 32.84
N PRO A 334 5.82 33.00 32.91
CA PRO A 334 6.39 31.68 33.13
C PRO A 334 6.24 31.24 34.60
N LEU A 335 5.78 30.01 34.80
CA LEU A 335 5.71 29.36 36.11
C LEU A 335 7.12 28.99 36.63
N PRO A 336 7.38 29.13 37.94
CA PRO A 336 8.67 28.81 38.55
C PRO A 336 8.85 27.30 38.73
N MET A 337 9.99 26.77 38.28
CA MET A 337 10.44 25.41 38.60
C MET A 337 11.09 25.37 39.98
N PRO A 338 10.78 24.40 40.85
CA PRO A 338 11.57 24.16 42.04
C PRO A 338 12.80 23.28 41.74
N SER A 339 13.92 23.77 42.24
CA SER A 339 15.28 23.25 42.14
C SER A 339 15.49 21.92 42.85
N ALA A 340 16.41 21.13 42.28
CA ALA A 340 16.99 19.94 42.86
C ALA A 340 17.63 20.22 44.24
N GLN A 341 17.37 19.33 45.20
CA GLN A 341 18.22 19.16 46.37
C GLN A 341 18.75 17.73 46.43
N THR A 342 20.06 17.66 46.28
CA THR A 342 20.94 16.54 46.58
C THR A 342 20.98 16.35 48.09
N ALA A 343 20.64 15.17 48.60
CA ALA A 343 20.94 14.82 49.99
C ALA A 343 21.43 13.36 50.05
N SER A 344 22.74 13.26 50.27
CA SER A 344 23.46 12.11 50.77
C SER A 344 22.98 11.74 52.17
N GLY A 345 22.68 10.46 52.40
CA GLY A 345 22.35 9.95 53.74
C GLY A 345 22.19 8.43 53.77
N SER A 346 23.17 7.76 54.37
CA SER A 346 23.10 6.40 54.91
C SER A 346 23.99 6.41 56.17
N PRO A 347 23.88 5.46 57.12
CA PRO A 347 23.00 4.29 57.19
C PRO A 347 22.26 4.14 58.54
N ALA A 348 21.22 3.29 58.59
CA ALA A 348 20.82 2.64 59.83
C ALA A 348 20.26 1.24 59.57
N THR A 349 20.89 0.30 60.27
CA THR A 349 20.60 -1.11 60.46
C THR A 349 19.21 -1.39 61.01
N THR A 350 18.46 -2.31 60.40
CA THR A 350 17.51 -3.17 61.11
C THR A 350 17.41 -4.50 60.35
N GLY A 351 17.67 -5.59 61.05
CA GLY A 351 17.70 -6.93 60.50
C GLY A 351 16.30 -7.53 60.39
N GLU A 352 16.06 -8.30 59.32
CA GLU A 352 14.92 -9.19 59.25
C GLU A 352 15.19 -10.42 58.35
N ARG A 353 15.00 -11.58 58.98
CA ARG A 353 14.62 -12.91 58.46
C ARG A 353 15.05 -13.33 57.05
N THR A 354 16.08 -14.18 57.04
CA THR A 354 16.46 -15.09 55.97
C THR A 354 15.35 -16.12 55.68
N VAL A 355 14.70 -16.03 54.52
CA VAL A 355 13.99 -17.15 53.89
C VAL A 355 14.73 -17.49 52.59
N ALA A 356 15.27 -18.70 52.53
CA ALA A 356 16.05 -19.21 51.41
C ALA A 356 15.20 -19.28 50.13
N ARG A 357 15.36 -18.29 49.24
CA ARG A 357 14.90 -18.37 47.84
C ARG A 357 16.04 -18.86 46.97
N THR A 358 15.87 -20.05 46.42
CA THR A 358 16.72 -20.66 45.40
C THR A 358 16.81 -19.74 44.19
N ALA A 359 18.00 -19.17 43.95
CA ALA A 359 18.24 -18.26 42.84
C ALA A 359 18.13 -18.99 41.49
N PRO A 360 17.37 -18.48 40.50
CA PRO A 360 17.31 -19.08 39.18
C PRO A 360 18.70 -19.00 38.53
N ARG A 361 19.23 -20.16 38.12
CA ARG A 361 20.47 -20.26 37.36
C ARG A 361 20.35 -19.44 36.08
N ARG A 362 21.08 -18.32 36.05
CA ARG A 362 21.16 -17.39 34.91
C ARG A 362 21.86 -18.13 33.75
N ILE A 363 21.09 -18.57 32.77
CA ILE A 363 21.62 -19.17 31.54
C ILE A 363 22.45 -18.10 30.82
N MET A 364 23.77 -18.20 30.90
CA MET A 364 24.68 -17.32 30.18
C MET A 364 24.61 -17.65 28.69
N HIS A 365 23.79 -16.90 27.93
CA HIS A 365 23.82 -16.98 26.48
C HIS A 365 25.21 -16.58 25.99
N LYS A 366 25.94 -17.52 25.36
CA LYS A 366 27.20 -17.23 24.67
C LYS A 366 26.94 -16.10 23.68
N LYS A 367 27.55 -14.93 23.90
CA LYS A 367 27.44 -13.78 23.00
C LYS A 367 27.95 -14.20 21.62
N LYS A 368 27.11 -14.11 20.59
CA LYS A 368 27.55 -14.33 19.21
C LYS A 368 28.69 -13.35 18.91
N PRO A 369 29.79 -13.79 18.27
CA PRO A 369 30.88 -12.89 17.92
C PRO A 369 30.34 -11.74 17.07
N SER A 370 30.51 -10.51 17.55
CA SER A 370 30.13 -9.31 16.81
C SER A 370 31.09 -9.13 15.64
N PHE A 371 30.56 -9.01 14.43
CA PHE A 371 31.37 -8.68 13.26
C PHE A 371 32.00 -7.29 13.45
N GLN A 372 33.32 -7.20 13.37
CA GLN A 372 34.05 -5.94 13.50
C GLN A 372 34.38 -5.39 12.10
N LEU A 373 34.01 -4.13 11.84
CA LEU A 373 34.37 -3.44 10.61
C LEU A 373 35.79 -2.89 10.70
N ALA A 374 36.52 -2.96 9.58
CA ALA A 374 37.83 -2.32 9.45
C ALA A 374 37.71 -0.82 9.74
N LYS A 375 38.53 -0.31 10.66
CA LYS A 375 38.61 1.11 10.97
C LYS A 375 39.99 1.62 10.62
N ALA A 376 40.03 2.82 10.05
CA ALA A 376 41.28 3.46 9.70
C ALA A 376 42.14 3.67 10.96
N GLY A 377 43.42 3.26 10.90
CA GLY A 377 44.34 3.27 12.05
C GLY A 377 44.24 2.07 13.01
N VAL A 378 43.29 1.15 12.79
CA VAL A 378 43.13 -0.08 13.60
C VAL A 378 43.52 -1.28 12.74
N ASN A 379 44.17 -2.30 13.33
CA ASN A 379 44.63 -3.51 12.63
C ASN A 379 45.54 -3.25 11.41
N GLY A 380 46.33 -2.16 11.43
CA GLY A 380 47.25 -1.83 10.35
C GLY A 380 46.59 -1.21 9.10
N VAL A 381 45.30 -0.88 9.15
CA VAL A 381 44.60 -0.27 8.02
C VAL A 381 45.02 1.20 7.86
N GLN A 382 45.71 1.52 6.76
CA GLN A 382 46.16 2.88 6.47
C GLN A 382 44.99 3.81 6.07
N ASN A 383 45.04 5.08 6.52
CA ASN A 383 44.11 6.11 6.06
C ASN A 383 44.23 6.31 4.54
N GLY A 384 43.10 6.31 3.83
CA GLY A 384 43.09 6.53 2.38
C GLY A 384 43.57 5.33 1.55
N CYS A 385 43.68 4.12 2.13
CA CYS A 385 44.07 2.91 1.41
C CYS A 385 43.12 2.57 0.23
N LEU A 386 41.87 3.04 0.30
CA LEU A 386 40.85 2.87 -0.74
C LEU A 386 40.68 4.11 -1.63
N SER A 387 41.58 5.09 -1.53
CA SER A 387 41.58 6.24 -2.42
C SER A 387 41.58 5.79 -3.89
N GLN A 388 40.79 6.51 -4.70
CA GLN A 388 40.57 6.27 -6.14
C GLN A 388 39.72 5.04 -6.50
N LEU A 389 39.40 4.15 -5.56
CA LEU A 389 38.54 3.01 -5.82
C LEU A 389 37.05 3.39 -5.72
N ARG A 390 36.26 2.87 -6.67
CA ARG A 390 34.81 3.04 -6.70
C ARG A 390 34.09 1.77 -6.30
N PHE A 391 33.21 1.91 -5.32
CA PHE A 391 32.41 0.81 -4.78
C PHE A 391 30.93 0.99 -5.11
N VAL A 392 30.24 -0.14 -5.26
CA VAL A 392 28.77 -0.21 -5.27
C VAL A 392 28.34 -1.26 -4.26
N LEU A 393 27.29 -0.97 -3.50
CA LEU A 393 26.70 -1.89 -2.54
C LEU A 393 25.41 -2.50 -3.12
N THR A 394 25.21 -3.80 -2.89
CA THR A 394 23.98 -4.51 -3.27
C THR A 394 23.62 -5.57 -2.23
N GLY A 395 22.33 -5.83 -2.02
CA GLY A 395 21.84 -6.74 -0.98
C GLY A 395 21.69 -6.10 0.40
N THR A 396 21.51 -6.93 1.42
CA THR A 396 21.35 -6.54 2.84
C THR A 396 22.54 -7.02 3.67
N PHE A 397 22.91 -6.28 4.71
CA PHE A 397 24.08 -6.58 5.55
C PHE A 397 23.66 -6.78 7.02
N PRO A 398 22.99 -7.91 7.34
CA PRO A 398 22.44 -8.13 8.68
C PRO A 398 23.52 -8.28 9.76
N GLU A 399 24.73 -8.72 9.40
CA GLU A 399 25.88 -8.82 10.30
C GLU A 399 26.30 -7.48 10.92
N LEU A 400 25.92 -6.35 10.30
CA LEU A 400 26.20 -5.01 10.82
C LEU A 400 25.04 -4.40 11.62
N GLY A 401 23.97 -5.16 11.84
CA GLY A 401 22.79 -4.71 12.54
C GLY A 401 21.86 -3.88 11.66
N GLY A 402 20.66 -4.42 11.41
CA GLY A 402 19.64 -3.82 10.57
C GLY A 402 18.25 -4.40 10.82
N ARG A 403 17.90 -4.72 12.08
CA ARG A 403 16.56 -5.25 12.40
C ARG A 403 15.44 -4.23 12.15
N ALA A 404 15.74 -2.94 12.18
CA ALA A 404 14.73 -1.88 12.09
C ALA A 404 14.55 -1.32 10.66
N THR A 405 15.60 -1.29 9.83
CA THR A 405 15.50 -0.74 8.46
C THR A 405 16.46 -1.46 7.50
N LEU A 406 16.00 -1.67 6.26
CA LEU A 406 16.73 -2.40 5.21
C LEU A 406 18.11 -1.77 4.86
N ASP A 407 18.30 -0.49 5.15
CA ASP A 407 19.46 0.29 4.71
C ASP A 407 20.51 0.53 5.81
N GLN A 408 20.20 0.32 7.10
CA GLN A 408 21.15 0.51 8.21
C GLN A 408 22.49 -0.22 8.03
N GLY A 409 22.44 -1.46 7.53
CA GLY A 409 23.66 -2.22 7.26
C GLY A 409 24.47 -1.62 6.12
N LYS A 410 23.82 -1.12 5.07
CA LYS A 410 24.49 -0.48 3.92
C LYS A 410 25.15 0.83 4.34
N ASP A 411 24.45 1.64 5.12
CA ASP A 411 24.96 2.93 5.60
C ASP A 411 26.25 2.75 6.42
N LYS A 412 26.33 1.68 7.22
CA LYS A 412 27.55 1.33 7.98
C LYS A 412 28.71 0.89 7.08
N VAL A 413 28.45 0.08 6.05
CA VAL A 413 29.48 -0.29 5.05
C VAL A 413 29.93 0.94 4.27
N GLU A 414 28.98 1.79 3.86
CA GLU A 414 29.26 3.02 3.13
C GLU A 414 30.12 3.97 3.97
N ALA A 415 29.76 4.19 5.24
CA ALA A 415 30.55 5.00 6.17
C ALA A 415 31.97 4.44 6.37
N MET A 416 32.11 3.11 6.50
CA MET A 416 33.42 2.45 6.56
C MET A 416 34.26 2.73 5.31
N LEU A 417 33.69 2.49 4.12
CA LEU A 417 34.39 2.67 2.84
C LEU A 417 34.79 4.13 2.61
N VAL A 418 33.88 5.07 2.89
CA VAL A 418 34.16 6.51 2.78
C VAL A 418 35.23 6.95 3.77
N GLY A 419 35.20 6.45 5.01
CA GLY A 419 36.24 6.71 6.02
C GLY A 419 37.63 6.22 5.60
N LEU A 420 37.70 5.17 4.77
CA LEU A 420 38.93 4.65 4.17
C LEU A 420 39.33 5.35 2.85
N GLY A 421 38.60 6.40 2.46
CA GLY A 421 38.88 7.22 1.27
C GLY A 421 38.26 6.72 -0.04
N ALA A 422 37.38 5.72 0.03
CA ALA A 422 36.71 5.18 -1.16
C ALA A 422 35.58 6.07 -1.66
N LYS A 423 35.23 5.95 -2.95
CA LYS A 423 34.04 6.58 -3.52
C LYS A 423 32.92 5.55 -3.67
N VAL A 424 31.84 5.69 -2.90
CA VAL A 424 30.66 4.82 -3.01
C VAL A 424 29.66 5.41 -3.99
N THR A 425 29.09 4.58 -4.87
CA THR A 425 28.11 4.99 -5.89
C THR A 425 26.88 4.08 -5.88
N LYS A 426 25.72 4.61 -6.26
CA LYS A 426 24.45 3.87 -6.21
C LYS A 426 24.26 2.89 -7.37
N ALA A 427 24.87 3.15 -8.52
CA ALA A 427 24.72 2.38 -9.76
C ALA A 427 26.07 1.83 -10.22
N VAL A 428 26.03 0.62 -10.80
CA VAL A 428 27.20 0.01 -11.41
C VAL A 428 27.50 0.70 -12.74
N SER A 429 28.77 0.99 -12.98
CA SER A 429 29.27 1.59 -14.21
C SER A 429 30.56 0.88 -14.63
N ALA A 430 31.02 1.11 -15.86
CA ALA A 430 32.32 0.63 -16.32
C ALA A 430 33.51 1.18 -15.48
N LYS A 431 33.29 2.25 -14.70
CA LYS A 431 34.30 2.83 -13.79
C LYS A 431 34.24 2.22 -12.38
N THR A 432 33.31 1.30 -12.11
CA THR A 432 33.17 0.64 -10.80
C THR A 432 34.26 -0.41 -10.66
N ASN A 433 35.07 -0.31 -9.61
CA ASN A 433 36.17 -1.25 -9.37
C ASN A 433 35.68 -2.49 -8.60
N VAL A 434 34.83 -2.28 -7.58
CA VAL A 434 34.36 -3.35 -6.69
C VAL A 434 32.84 -3.26 -6.45
N LEU A 435 32.14 -4.37 -6.58
CA LEU A 435 30.76 -4.57 -6.14
C LEU A 435 30.78 -5.38 -4.83
N VAL A 436 30.34 -4.78 -3.74
CA VAL A 436 30.20 -5.47 -2.45
C VAL A 436 28.84 -6.15 -2.39
N LEU A 437 28.88 -7.48 -2.23
CA LEU A 437 27.70 -8.32 -2.15
C LEU A 437 27.31 -8.51 -0.68
N GLY A 438 26.08 -8.12 -0.33
CA GLY A 438 25.40 -8.54 0.88
C GLY A 438 24.49 -9.75 0.64
N LYS A 439 23.69 -10.13 1.63
CA LYS A 439 22.67 -11.16 1.48
C LYS A 439 21.59 -10.71 0.51
N GLN A 440 21.16 -11.63 -0.36
CA GLN A 440 20.15 -11.40 -1.39
C GLN A 440 20.49 -10.17 -2.26
N PRO A 441 21.61 -10.19 -3.00
CA PRO A 441 21.98 -9.08 -3.86
C PRO A 441 20.92 -8.83 -4.95
N GLY A 442 20.80 -7.57 -5.37
CA GLY A 442 19.93 -7.18 -6.47
C GLY A 442 20.49 -7.64 -7.81
N MET A 443 19.71 -8.46 -8.53
CA MET A 443 20.06 -9.09 -9.80
C MET A 443 20.59 -8.09 -10.85
N GLY A 444 19.90 -6.96 -11.04
CA GLY A 444 20.29 -5.98 -12.06
C GLY A 444 21.68 -5.36 -11.84
N LYS A 445 22.10 -5.16 -10.58
CA LYS A 445 23.45 -4.69 -10.27
C LYS A 445 24.48 -5.80 -10.43
N PHE A 446 24.13 -7.02 -10.06
CA PHE A 446 24.99 -8.18 -10.19
C PHE A 446 25.32 -8.47 -11.66
N SER A 447 24.30 -8.55 -12.54
CA SER A 447 24.51 -8.75 -13.98
C SER A 447 25.32 -7.63 -14.63
N ALA A 448 25.05 -6.37 -14.25
CA ALA A 448 25.80 -5.23 -14.76
C ALA A 448 27.29 -5.28 -14.34
N ALA A 449 27.56 -5.64 -13.09
CA ALA A 449 28.94 -5.78 -12.59
C ALA A 449 29.67 -6.93 -13.29
N HIS A 450 29.00 -8.07 -13.47
CA HIS A 450 29.55 -9.20 -14.20
C HIS A 450 29.90 -8.82 -15.65
N LYS A 451 28.98 -8.15 -16.36
CA LYS A 451 29.19 -7.67 -17.73
C LYS A 451 30.37 -6.70 -17.86
N HIS A 452 30.61 -5.89 -16.83
CA HIS A 452 31.73 -4.94 -16.80
C HIS A 452 33.04 -5.54 -16.27
N GLY A 453 33.08 -6.83 -15.90
CA GLY A 453 34.24 -7.43 -15.26
C GLY A 453 34.58 -6.78 -13.92
N THR A 454 33.59 -6.18 -13.24
CA THR A 454 33.77 -5.57 -11.91
C THR A 454 34.03 -6.66 -10.88
N ARG A 455 35.02 -6.44 -10.00
CA ARG A 455 35.35 -7.39 -8.92
C ARG A 455 34.20 -7.49 -7.94
N MET A 456 33.79 -8.70 -7.59
CA MET A 456 32.70 -8.93 -6.64
C MET A 456 33.29 -9.50 -5.35
N LEU A 457 32.97 -8.90 -4.20
CA LEU A 457 33.49 -9.32 -2.90
C LEU A 457 32.35 -9.44 -1.88
N ASP A 458 32.38 -10.49 -1.05
CA ASP A 458 31.56 -10.56 0.17
C ASP A 458 32.17 -9.62 1.24
N LEU A 459 31.38 -9.22 2.22
CA LEU A 459 31.80 -8.28 3.26
C LEU A 459 33.01 -8.82 4.07
N LYS A 460 33.07 -10.13 4.30
CA LYS A 460 34.20 -10.77 5.00
C LYS A 460 35.50 -10.68 4.20
N ASP A 461 35.44 -11.02 2.92
CA ASP A 461 36.59 -11.00 2.03
C ASP A 461 37.07 -9.56 1.80
N LEU A 462 36.13 -8.61 1.72
CA LEU A 462 36.44 -7.19 1.67
C LEU A 462 37.25 -6.74 2.89
N CYS A 463 36.80 -7.07 4.12
CA CYS A 463 37.53 -6.72 5.33
C CYS A 463 38.93 -7.34 5.35
N ALA A 464 39.05 -8.64 5.04
CA ALA A 464 40.34 -9.33 5.03
C ALA A 464 41.33 -8.73 3.99
N ARG A 465 40.82 -8.29 2.84
CA ARG A 465 41.64 -7.65 1.79
C ARG A 465 42.03 -6.21 2.11
N ILE A 466 41.20 -5.50 2.88
CA ILE A 466 41.53 -4.18 3.41
C ILE A 466 42.64 -4.30 4.47
N GLU A 467 42.50 -5.25 5.39
CA GLU A 467 43.49 -5.49 6.46
C GLU A 467 44.83 -5.97 5.91
N SER A 468 44.83 -6.82 4.88
CA SER A 468 46.06 -7.30 4.22
C SER A 468 46.66 -6.33 3.20
N GLY A 469 45.97 -5.23 2.84
CA GLY A 469 46.42 -4.31 1.79
C GLY A 469 46.41 -4.90 0.37
N THR A 470 45.82 -6.07 0.16
CA THR A 470 45.82 -6.80 -1.13
C THR A 470 44.71 -6.35 -2.08
N LEU A 471 43.83 -5.45 -1.67
CA LEU A 471 42.67 -5.04 -2.48
C LEU A 471 43.05 -4.43 -3.84
N ARG A 472 44.24 -3.83 -3.98
CA ARG A 472 44.72 -3.28 -5.27
C ARG A 472 45.29 -4.34 -6.21
N GLN A 473 45.68 -5.50 -5.69
CA GLN A 473 46.27 -6.55 -6.52
C GLN A 473 45.17 -7.23 -7.35
N THR A 474 45.44 -7.36 -8.65
CA THR A 474 44.56 -7.92 -9.69
C THR A 474 44.49 -9.46 -9.68
N HIS A 475 44.77 -10.10 -8.55
CA HIS A 475 44.69 -11.55 -8.46
C HIS A 475 43.29 -12.06 -8.85
N GLN A 476 43.28 -13.20 -9.54
CA GLN A 476 42.08 -13.91 -9.97
C GLN A 476 41.17 -14.11 -8.77
N ASP A 477 40.15 -13.26 -8.65
CA ASP A 477 39.18 -13.38 -7.59
C ASP A 477 38.37 -14.65 -7.84
N ARG A 478 38.26 -15.49 -6.82
CA ARG A 478 37.39 -16.67 -6.84
C ARG A 478 35.98 -16.19 -7.18
N GLN A 479 35.38 -16.78 -8.21
CA GLN A 479 34.00 -16.45 -8.59
C GLN A 479 33.09 -16.72 -7.39
N LEU A 480 32.42 -15.68 -6.90
CA LEU A 480 31.45 -15.79 -5.82
C LEU A 480 30.16 -16.38 -6.35
N GLU A 481 29.74 -17.50 -5.77
CA GLU A 481 28.47 -18.13 -6.07
C GLU A 481 27.34 -17.47 -5.28
N VAL A 482 26.41 -16.81 -5.98
CA VAL A 482 25.24 -16.18 -5.36
C VAL A 482 24.13 -17.19 -5.22
N ARG A 483 23.92 -17.69 -3.99
CA ARG A 483 22.88 -18.69 -3.69
C ARG A 483 21.45 -18.21 -3.88
N SER A 484 21.18 -16.92 -3.66
CA SER A 484 19.84 -16.34 -3.82
C SER A 484 19.94 -14.85 -4.13
N PHE A 485 19.09 -14.38 -5.04
CA PHE A 485 18.94 -12.97 -5.37
C PHE A 485 17.75 -12.35 -4.61
N SER A 486 17.74 -11.04 -4.45
CA SER A 486 16.55 -10.36 -3.94
C SER A 486 15.36 -10.58 -4.87
N SER A 487 14.18 -10.81 -4.31
CA SER A 487 12.90 -10.81 -5.04
C SER A 487 12.51 -9.45 -5.62
N GLY A 488 13.32 -8.42 -5.38
CA GLY A 488 13.10 -7.05 -5.82
C GLY A 488 12.01 -6.34 -5.02
N TRP A 489 11.89 -5.03 -5.23
CA TRP A 489 10.82 -4.24 -4.61
C TRP A 489 9.46 -4.75 -5.13
N GLN A 490 8.57 -5.13 -4.21
CA GLN A 490 7.23 -5.66 -4.51
C GLN A 490 7.21 -6.91 -5.41
N GLY A 491 8.23 -7.78 -5.34
CA GLY A 491 8.25 -9.01 -6.14
C GLY A 491 8.48 -8.79 -7.64
N ASN A 492 8.94 -7.60 -8.04
CA ASN A 492 9.29 -7.30 -9.44
C ASN A 492 10.77 -7.59 -9.77
N GLY A 493 11.44 -8.43 -8.97
CA GLY A 493 12.83 -8.77 -9.15
C GLY A 493 13.07 -9.57 -10.43
N LEU A 494 14.07 -9.17 -11.21
CA LEU A 494 14.51 -9.92 -12.40
C LEU A 494 14.85 -11.39 -12.09
N ALA A 495 15.28 -11.68 -10.87
CA ALA A 495 15.56 -13.03 -10.42
C ALA A 495 14.35 -13.96 -10.45
N LEU A 496 13.13 -13.42 -10.26
CA LEU A 496 11.90 -14.21 -10.32
C LEU A 496 11.49 -14.58 -11.76
N ARG A 497 12.16 -13.99 -12.76
CA ARG A 497 11.94 -14.33 -14.18
C ARG A 497 12.86 -15.44 -14.67
N LEU A 498 13.92 -15.76 -13.93
CA LEU A 498 14.78 -16.89 -14.24
C LEU A 498 14.03 -18.18 -13.91
N LYS A 499 13.91 -19.08 -14.87
CA LYS A 499 13.49 -20.45 -14.58
C LYS A 499 14.61 -21.15 -13.80
N ALA A 500 14.27 -22.06 -12.90
CA ALA A 500 15.25 -22.86 -12.18
C ALA A 500 16.12 -23.61 -13.19
N GLY A 501 17.45 -23.41 -13.15
CA GLY A 501 18.41 -24.03 -14.06
C GLY A 501 18.79 -23.20 -15.30
N GLU A 502 18.17 -22.04 -15.52
CA GLU A 502 18.57 -21.14 -16.60
C GLU A 502 19.80 -20.32 -16.18
N ASP A 503 20.84 -20.32 -17.02
CA ASP A 503 22.12 -19.71 -16.68
C ASP A 503 21.96 -18.19 -16.56
N VAL A 504 22.24 -17.68 -15.37
CA VAL A 504 21.99 -16.29 -14.91
C VAL A 504 22.65 -15.26 -15.84
N PHE A 505 23.68 -15.68 -16.57
CA PHE A 505 24.53 -14.85 -17.41
C PHE A 505 24.01 -14.68 -18.84
N ASN A 506 23.02 -15.46 -19.29
CA ASN A 506 22.57 -15.45 -20.69
C ASN A 506 21.29 -14.65 -20.96
N LEU A 507 20.67 -14.07 -19.93
CA LEU A 507 19.40 -13.32 -20.04
C LEU A 507 19.48 -12.03 -20.87
N ASP A 508 20.66 -11.45 -21.04
CA ASP A 508 20.83 -10.22 -21.84
C ASP A 508 21.11 -10.51 -23.33
N ALA A 509 21.46 -11.76 -23.68
CA ALA A 509 21.72 -12.17 -25.07
C ALA A 509 20.45 -12.68 -25.79
N SER A 510 19.45 -13.13 -25.04
CA SER A 510 18.21 -13.73 -25.58
C SER A 510 17.02 -12.80 -25.63
N LYS A 511 17.18 -11.50 -25.33
CA LYS A 511 16.24 -10.53 -25.92
C LYS A 511 16.48 -10.58 -27.42
N PRO A 512 15.54 -11.06 -28.26
CA PRO A 512 15.62 -10.77 -29.67
C PRO A 512 15.82 -9.25 -29.74
N THR A 513 16.92 -8.84 -30.36
CA THR A 513 16.99 -7.50 -30.91
C THR A 513 15.68 -7.39 -31.69
N PRO A 514 14.75 -6.48 -31.33
CA PRO A 514 13.60 -6.28 -32.19
C PRO A 514 14.19 -6.12 -33.59
N PRO A 515 13.73 -6.89 -34.60
CA PRO A 515 14.32 -6.86 -35.93
C PRO A 515 14.51 -5.39 -36.25
N SER A 516 15.75 -5.00 -36.54
CA SER A 516 16.14 -3.61 -36.79
C SER A 516 15.05 -3.03 -37.66
N ALA A 517 14.13 -2.31 -37.02
CA ALA A 517 12.95 -1.86 -37.68
C ALA A 517 13.51 -0.77 -38.57
N ALA A 518 13.56 -1.03 -39.88
CA ALA A 518 13.58 0.03 -40.87
C ALA A 518 12.71 1.16 -40.30
N PRO A 519 13.28 2.37 -40.13
CA PRO A 519 12.75 3.39 -39.24
C PRO A 519 11.26 3.50 -39.48
N ARG A 520 10.46 3.00 -38.53
CA ARG A 520 9.01 3.16 -38.62
C ARG A 520 8.82 4.65 -38.83
N PRO A 521 8.14 5.09 -39.90
CA PRO A 521 7.91 6.51 -40.11
C PRO A 521 7.27 6.98 -38.81
N ARG A 522 8.01 7.82 -38.07
CA ARG A 522 7.43 8.58 -36.97
C ARG A 522 6.15 9.11 -37.59
N LYS A 523 4.97 8.79 -37.02
CA LYS A 523 3.77 9.55 -37.34
C LYS A 523 4.20 10.98 -37.10
N LYS A 524 4.48 11.72 -38.19
CA LYS A 524 4.83 13.12 -38.13
C LYS A 524 3.67 13.69 -37.32
N ARG A 525 3.93 14.14 -36.09
CA ARG A 525 2.93 14.96 -35.39
C ARG A 525 2.57 16.00 -36.44
N ARG A 526 1.31 16.02 -36.88
CA ARG A 526 0.86 17.03 -37.84
C ARG A 526 1.40 18.36 -37.31
N PRO A 527 2.13 19.15 -38.11
CA PRO A 527 2.59 20.45 -37.67
C PRO A 527 1.39 21.15 -37.05
N ALA A 528 1.57 21.69 -35.84
CA ALA A 528 0.48 22.34 -35.12
C ALA A 528 -0.09 23.40 -36.07
N ASP A 529 -1.40 23.33 -36.30
CA ASP A 529 -2.10 24.29 -37.15
C ASP A 529 -1.78 25.70 -36.64
N PRO A 530 -1.09 26.55 -37.44
CA PRO A 530 -0.66 27.88 -36.99
C PRO A 530 -1.83 28.79 -36.65
N THR A 531 -3.03 28.48 -37.17
CA THR A 531 -4.27 29.23 -36.92
C THR A 531 -4.98 28.84 -35.62
N ARG A 532 -4.52 27.78 -34.93
CA ARG A 532 -5.14 27.33 -33.68
C ARG A 532 -5.06 28.43 -32.61
N ARG A 533 -6.20 28.69 -31.96
CA ARG A 533 -6.29 29.58 -30.79
C ARG A 533 -5.36 29.10 -29.69
N LEU A 534 -4.35 29.91 -29.36
CA LEU A 534 -3.39 29.61 -28.31
C LEU A 534 -3.88 30.14 -26.95
N THR A 535 -3.49 29.47 -25.87
CA THR A 535 -3.66 29.95 -24.49
C THR A 535 -2.29 30.15 -23.85
N VAL A 536 -2.16 31.04 -22.87
CA VAL A 536 -0.89 31.33 -22.18
C VAL A 536 -0.21 30.07 -21.61
N PRO A 537 -0.92 29.10 -20.99
CA PRO A 537 -0.30 27.85 -20.54
C PRO A 537 0.26 27.01 -21.69
N MET A 538 -0.38 27.03 -22.86
CA MET A 538 0.12 26.33 -24.04
C MET A 538 1.41 26.96 -24.53
N VAL A 539 1.48 28.30 -24.63
CA VAL A 539 2.69 29.04 -25.05
C VAL A 539 3.89 28.71 -24.16
N LYS A 540 3.71 28.66 -22.83
CA LYS A 540 4.79 28.31 -21.87
C LYS A 540 5.36 26.90 -22.08
N SER A 541 4.56 25.97 -22.60
CA SER A 541 4.95 24.58 -22.84
C SER A 541 5.64 24.34 -24.19
N MET A 542 5.54 25.29 -25.13
CA MET A 542 6.09 25.13 -26.48
C MET A 542 7.62 25.13 -26.49
N THR A 543 8.20 24.43 -27.46
CA THR A 543 9.63 24.45 -27.74
C THR A 543 10.00 25.66 -28.61
N VAL A 544 11.28 26.06 -28.64
CA VAL A 544 11.74 27.20 -29.48
C VAL A 544 11.34 27.01 -30.95
N LYS A 545 11.44 25.77 -31.46
CA LYS A 545 11.04 25.40 -32.83
C LYS A 545 9.53 25.55 -33.11
N GLU A 546 8.70 25.49 -32.08
CA GLU A 546 7.24 25.68 -32.21
C GLU A 546 6.85 27.16 -32.01
N LEU A 547 7.60 27.91 -31.22
CA LEU A 547 7.33 29.31 -30.90
C LEU A 547 7.55 30.25 -32.10
N GLN A 548 8.62 30.02 -32.85
CA GLN A 548 9.00 30.88 -33.98
C GLN A 548 7.94 30.94 -35.09
N PRO A 549 7.43 29.81 -35.63
CA PRO A 549 6.34 29.86 -36.62
C PRO A 549 5.02 30.38 -36.03
N ALA A 550 4.79 30.23 -34.73
CA ALA A 550 3.58 30.74 -34.08
C ALA A 550 3.57 32.27 -33.92
N LEU A 551 4.76 32.88 -33.81
CA LEU A 551 4.97 34.34 -33.82
C LEU A 551 4.81 34.89 -35.25
N GLU A 552 5.46 34.26 -36.23
CA GLU A 552 5.38 34.67 -37.65
C GLU A 552 3.94 34.62 -38.17
N ALA A 553 3.18 33.56 -37.84
CA ALA A 553 1.76 33.44 -38.21
C ALA A 553 0.86 34.52 -37.58
N ARG A 554 1.36 35.29 -36.61
CA ARG A 554 0.67 36.39 -35.95
C ARG A 554 1.24 37.76 -36.33
N GLY A 555 2.11 37.81 -37.34
CA GLY A 555 2.77 39.05 -37.79
C GLY A 555 3.78 39.61 -36.78
N LEU A 556 4.20 38.81 -35.80
CA LEU A 556 5.23 39.21 -34.84
C LEU A 556 6.60 38.88 -35.42
N ASP A 557 7.45 39.90 -35.56
CA ASP A 557 8.78 39.76 -36.13
C ASP A 557 9.64 38.79 -35.32
N SER A 558 10.01 37.67 -35.96
CA SER A 558 10.90 36.64 -35.41
C SER A 558 12.38 36.93 -35.67
N THR A 559 12.69 37.91 -36.53
CA THR A 559 14.07 38.20 -36.98
C THR A 559 14.92 38.85 -35.89
N PHE A 560 14.31 39.34 -34.80
CA PHE A 560 15.03 40.02 -33.72
C PHE A 560 15.67 39.09 -32.69
N THR A 561 15.62 37.75 -32.85
CA THR A 561 16.01 36.86 -31.74
C THR A 561 16.84 35.64 -32.16
N HIS A 562 18.14 35.72 -31.91
CA HIS A 562 18.91 34.61 -31.31
C HIS A 562 18.60 34.46 -29.80
N GLY A 563 17.41 34.89 -29.37
CA GLY A 563 17.04 35.10 -27.98
C GLY A 563 16.69 33.81 -27.23
N HIS A 564 16.89 33.86 -25.91
CA HIS A 564 16.50 32.79 -25.00
C HIS A 564 15.01 32.48 -25.14
N LYS A 565 14.65 31.20 -24.97
CA LYS A 565 13.27 30.70 -25.00
C LYS A 565 12.27 31.57 -24.20
N SER A 566 12.71 32.16 -23.09
CA SER A 566 11.90 33.04 -22.24
C SER A 566 11.29 34.22 -23.01
N ASP A 567 12.04 34.82 -23.93
CA ASP A 567 11.64 36.06 -24.59
C ASP A 567 10.58 35.80 -25.66
N LEU A 568 10.74 34.71 -26.40
CA LEU A 568 9.75 34.20 -27.35
C LEU A 568 8.44 33.83 -26.63
N VAL A 569 8.53 33.18 -25.46
CA VAL A 569 7.37 32.83 -24.64
C VAL A 569 6.66 34.09 -24.13
N MET A 570 7.41 35.08 -23.64
CA MET A 570 6.84 36.34 -23.14
C MET A 570 6.09 37.09 -24.25
N ARG A 571 6.72 37.31 -25.40
CA ARG A 571 6.08 38.03 -26.53
C ARG A 571 4.81 37.34 -27.01
N LEU A 572 4.86 36.02 -27.22
CA LEU A 572 3.68 35.27 -27.68
C LEU A 572 2.59 35.21 -26.61
N ALA A 573 2.96 35.16 -25.31
CA ALA A 573 1.99 35.22 -24.22
C ALA A 573 1.30 36.59 -24.14
N THR A 574 2.05 37.69 -24.23
CA THR A 574 1.50 39.05 -24.24
C THR A 574 0.54 39.27 -25.41
N TYR A 575 0.90 38.80 -26.61
CA TYR A 575 -0.01 38.85 -27.76
C TYR A 575 -1.29 38.03 -27.53
N VAL A 576 -1.17 36.82 -26.97
CA VAL A 576 -2.33 35.97 -26.66
C VAL A 576 -3.26 36.62 -25.63
N GLU A 577 -2.71 37.32 -24.64
CA GLU A 577 -3.47 38.09 -23.65
C GLU A 577 -4.19 39.29 -24.28
N GLN A 578 -3.54 40.01 -25.19
CA GLN A 578 -4.10 41.20 -25.84
C GLN A 578 -5.16 40.87 -26.91
N HIS A 579 -4.95 39.81 -27.68
CA HIS A 579 -5.77 39.48 -28.87
C HIS A 579 -6.58 38.18 -28.72
N GLY A 580 -6.71 37.66 -27.49
CA GLY A 580 -7.50 36.46 -27.20
C GLY A 580 -7.03 35.19 -27.92
N GLY A 581 -5.77 35.16 -28.39
CA GLY A 581 -5.12 34.05 -29.07
C GLY A 581 -5.47 33.85 -30.55
N GLN A 582 -6.27 34.73 -31.17
CA GLN A 582 -6.63 34.65 -32.60
C GLN A 582 -5.51 35.20 -33.51
N ALA A 583 -5.34 34.61 -34.68
CA ALA A 583 -4.47 35.16 -35.73
C ALA A 583 -5.17 36.34 -36.42
N PRO A 584 -4.43 37.39 -36.84
CA PRO A 584 -5.03 38.52 -37.54
C PRO A 584 -5.66 38.03 -38.83
N GLN A 585 -6.96 38.28 -39.02
CA GLN A 585 -7.62 38.10 -40.31
C GLN A 585 -7.06 39.17 -41.24
N GLN A 586 -6.28 38.77 -42.24
CA GLN A 586 -5.85 39.71 -43.28
C GLN A 586 -7.09 40.20 -44.03
N ALA A 587 -7.23 41.51 -44.15
CA ALA A 587 -8.25 42.18 -44.93
C ALA A 587 -8.12 41.78 -46.40
N GLU A 588 -8.98 40.86 -46.84
CA GLU A 588 -9.13 40.40 -48.22
C GLU A 588 -10.13 41.29 -48.99
N GLU A 589 -10.03 42.61 -48.78
CA GLU A 589 -10.93 43.61 -49.37
C GLU A 589 -10.11 44.66 -50.14
N ALA A 590 -9.50 44.25 -51.25
CA ALA A 590 -9.07 45.12 -52.34
C ALA A 590 -8.54 44.27 -53.51
N GLN A 591 -9.43 43.81 -54.39
CA GLN A 591 -9.23 43.59 -55.84
C GLN A 591 -10.39 42.77 -56.42
N GLN A 592 -11.42 43.45 -56.90
CA GLN A 592 -12.30 42.93 -57.96
C GLN A 592 -12.16 43.87 -59.16
N PRO A 593 -11.84 43.36 -60.37
CA PRO A 593 -11.94 44.15 -61.58
C PRO A 593 -13.39 44.18 -62.08
N GLU A 594 -13.72 45.30 -62.72
CA GLU A 594 -14.97 45.61 -63.41
C GLU A 594 -15.48 44.45 -64.28
N GLN A 595 -16.78 44.14 -64.16
CA GLN A 595 -17.53 43.45 -65.20
C GLN A 595 -18.78 44.25 -65.57
N GLU A 596 -18.88 44.46 -66.88
CA GLU A 596 -19.91 45.15 -67.63
C GLU A 596 -21.33 44.66 -67.37
N GLN A 597 -22.23 45.62 -67.56
CA GLN A 597 -23.68 45.52 -67.52
C GLN A 597 -24.22 44.70 -68.70
N GLU A 598 -25.22 43.85 -68.45
CA GLU A 598 -26.48 43.91 -69.20
C GLU A 598 -27.64 43.21 -68.43
N PRO A 599 -28.90 43.70 -68.52
CA PRO A 599 -30.02 43.25 -67.69
C PRO A 599 -31.17 42.59 -68.48
N GLU A 600 -31.79 41.55 -67.92
CA GLU A 600 -33.14 41.11 -68.36
C GLU A 600 -33.80 40.30 -67.22
N ALA A 601 -34.64 40.91 -66.40
CA ALA A 601 -36.09 41.06 -66.58
C ALA A 601 -36.88 39.74 -66.65
N ALA A 602 -37.60 39.48 -65.55
CA ALA A 602 -38.92 38.85 -65.46
C ALA A 602 -39.10 37.39 -65.93
N ARG A 603 -39.47 36.50 -64.99
CA ARG A 603 -40.88 36.07 -64.82
C ARG A 603 -41.12 35.13 -63.63
N LYS A 604 -42.19 35.45 -62.92
CA LYS A 604 -42.90 34.63 -61.93
C LYS A 604 -43.61 33.43 -62.59
N LYS A 605 -43.92 32.44 -61.73
CA LYS A 605 -45.07 31.50 -61.77
C LYS A 605 -44.95 30.40 -62.83
N ALA A 606 -45.32 29.14 -62.61
CA ALA A 606 -46.17 28.50 -61.61
C ALA A 606 -45.89 26.98 -61.60
N ARG A 607 -46.48 26.28 -60.60
CA ARG A 607 -47.09 24.92 -60.65
C ARG A 607 -46.35 23.81 -61.42
N GLY A 608 -46.16 22.63 -60.89
CA GLY A 608 -46.91 21.92 -59.87
C GLY A 608 -46.67 20.41 -60.06
N GLU A 609 -46.98 19.67 -59.01
CA GLU A 609 -47.55 18.32 -59.04
C GLU A 609 -46.75 17.14 -59.65
N GLY A 610 -46.62 16.11 -58.83
CA GLY A 610 -46.88 14.72 -59.24
C GLY A 610 -45.65 13.96 -59.74
N GLY A 611 -45.44 12.78 -59.17
CA GLY A 611 -44.53 11.81 -59.78
C GLY A 611 -43.94 10.85 -58.78
N ASP A 612 -44.79 9.93 -58.32
CA ASP A 612 -44.40 8.64 -57.77
C ASP A 612 -43.45 7.86 -58.69
N GLU A 613 -42.88 6.81 -58.08
CA GLU A 613 -42.53 5.52 -58.67
C GLU A 613 -41.10 5.22 -59.16
N GLN A 614 -40.64 4.09 -58.60
CA GLN A 614 -39.76 3.05 -59.18
C GLN A 614 -38.25 3.40 -59.27
N GLY A 615 -37.32 2.61 -58.73
CA GLY A 615 -37.33 1.18 -58.47
C GLY A 615 -36.76 0.42 -59.68
N GLY A 616 -35.48 0.05 -59.63
CA GLY A 616 -34.81 -0.78 -60.64
C GLY A 616 -33.31 -0.41 -60.71
N ALA A 617 -32.40 -1.09 -60.00
CA ALA A 617 -31.89 -2.45 -60.19
C ALA A 617 -30.97 -2.61 -61.42
N ALA A 618 -29.83 -3.26 -61.14
CA ALA A 618 -28.84 -3.85 -62.05
C ALA A 618 -27.93 -2.85 -62.79
N ALA A 619 -26.67 -2.65 -62.40
CA ALA A 619 -25.52 -3.57 -62.43
C ALA A 619 -24.73 -3.50 -63.76
N VAL A 620 -23.42 -3.74 -63.60
CA VAL A 620 -22.48 -4.29 -64.60
C VAL A 620 -21.72 -3.26 -65.47
N VAL A 621 -20.46 -3.06 -65.04
CA VAL A 621 -19.21 -3.19 -65.84
C VAL A 621 -18.56 -1.94 -66.46
N ASP A 622 -17.37 -1.71 -65.89
CA ASP A 622 -16.07 -1.39 -66.47
C ASP A 622 -15.71 -0.03 -67.08
N LEU A 623 -14.42 0.23 -66.80
CA LEU A 623 -13.39 0.84 -67.64
C LEU A 623 -13.12 2.34 -67.45
N VAL A 624 -12.14 2.58 -66.57
CA VAL A 624 -10.92 3.37 -66.79
C VAL A 624 -11.08 4.72 -67.50
N THR A 625 -10.94 5.80 -66.73
CA THR A 625 -9.85 6.79 -66.89
C THR A 625 -9.64 7.57 -65.59
#